data_AF-A0A2W6SXZ3-F1
#
_entry.id   AF-A0A2W6SXZ3-F1
#
_cell.length_a   1.000
_cell.length_b   1.000
_cell.length_c   1.000
_cell.angle_alpha   90.00
_cell.angle_beta   90.00
_cell.angle_gamma   90.00
#
_symmetry.space_group_name_H-M   'P 1'
#
loop_
_entity.id
_entity.type
_entity.pdbx_description
1 polymer ?
#
loop_
_entity_poly.entity_id
_entity_poly.type
_entity_poly.pdbx_seq_one_letter_code
_entity_poly.pdbx_strand_id
1 'polypeptide(L)'
;MAHIRIYNDLPTDVHNILKPTKKDDGIVIVNNARNIRYTEGIKNTEPILESVSGLDDIAAVTEQLNENIFIRNGVTKINASLSGVDVENEDRLFHTSDYMQQGSFSDLE
;
A
#
# COMPACT_ATOMS: atom_id res chain seq x y z
N MET A 1 8.05 -10.08 13.39
CA MET A 1 7.90 -8.64 13.07
C MET A 1 8.82 -8.35 11.89
N ALA A 2 8.34 -7.72 10.81
CA ALA A 2 9.15 -7.52 9.60
C ALA A 2 10.37 -6.64 9.89
N HIS A 3 11.53 -7.05 9.39
CA HIS A 3 12.79 -6.32 9.56
C HIS A 3 12.90 -5.11 8.63
N ILE A 4 12.25 -5.16 7.47
CA ILE A 4 12.28 -4.09 6.46
C ILE A 4 10.84 -3.81 6.03
N ARG A 5 10.49 -2.54 5.91
CA ARG A 5 9.18 -2.08 5.40
C ARG A 5 9.41 -1.04 4.32
N ILE A 6 8.76 -1.23 3.19
CA ILE A 6 8.82 -0.31 2.05
C ILE A 6 7.48 0.43 2.00
N TYR A 7 7.53 1.74 1.86
CA TYR A 7 6.37 2.61 1.77
C TYR A 7 6.46 3.46 0.51
N ASN A 8 5.31 3.83 -0.06
CA ASN A 8 5.26 4.78 -1.15
C ASN A 8 5.18 6.20 -0.58
N ASP A 9 6.23 6.98 -0.77
CA ASP A 9 6.20 8.39 -0.39
C ASP A 9 5.34 9.17 -1.37
N LEU A 10 4.34 9.89 -0.83
CA LEU A 10 3.51 10.75 -1.67
C LEU A 10 4.34 11.93 -2.17
N PRO A 11 4.23 12.29 -3.47
CA PRO A 11 4.89 13.48 -3.98
C PRO A 11 4.35 14.69 -3.22
N THR A 12 5.22 15.36 -2.47
CA THR A 12 4.90 16.59 -1.72
C THR A 12 4.75 17.81 -2.61
N ASP A 13 5.18 17.72 -3.88
CA ASP A 13 5.30 18.86 -4.76
C ASP A 13 4.04 19.10 -5.59
N VAL A 14 3.21 20.01 -5.11
CA VAL A 14 1.98 20.43 -5.77
C VAL A 14 2.33 21.47 -6.84
N HIS A 15 2.61 21.00 -8.05
CA HIS A 15 3.00 21.89 -9.14
C HIS A 15 1.81 22.73 -9.61
N ASN A 16 1.94 24.06 -9.57
CA ASN A 16 1.12 24.92 -10.40
C ASN A 16 1.46 24.61 -11.86
N ILE A 17 0.46 24.31 -12.67
CA ILE A 17 0.71 23.82 -14.03
C ILE A 17 1.39 24.89 -14.91
N LEU A 18 1.34 26.18 -14.50
CA LEU A 18 2.14 27.26 -15.10
C LEU A 18 2.92 28.04 -14.03
N LYS A 19 4.19 28.38 -14.33
CA LYS A 19 4.93 29.44 -13.62
C LYS A 19 4.59 30.79 -14.27
N PRO A 20 4.16 31.81 -13.51
CA PRO A 20 3.66 33.05 -14.10
C PRO A 20 4.79 33.80 -14.78
N THR A 21 4.79 33.81 -16.11
CA THR A 21 5.70 34.63 -16.90
C THR A 21 4.96 35.91 -17.23
N LYS A 22 5.26 36.99 -16.50
CA LYS A 22 4.65 38.29 -16.79
C LYS A 22 5.25 38.83 -18.09
N LYS A 23 4.46 38.87 -19.16
CA LYS A 23 4.67 39.76 -20.29
C LYS A 23 3.34 39.98 -21.02
N ASP A 24 2.96 41.25 -21.10
CA ASP A 24 1.93 41.88 -21.93
C ASP A 24 0.72 41.06 -22.41
N ASP A 25 -0.44 41.45 -21.86
CA ASP A 25 -1.80 41.34 -22.41
C ASP A 25 -2.25 39.99 -23.00
N GLY A 26 -2.12 38.91 -22.21
CA GLY A 26 -2.68 37.59 -22.54
C GLY A 26 -3.33 36.90 -21.34
N ILE A 27 -4.41 36.14 -21.59
CA ILE A 27 -5.14 35.39 -20.55
C ILE A 27 -4.27 34.24 -20.02
N VAL A 28 -4.04 34.23 -18.70
CA VAL A 28 -3.29 33.19 -17.99
C VAL A 28 -4.23 32.08 -17.56
N ILE A 29 -3.97 30.85 -18.00
CA ILE A 29 -4.75 29.67 -17.61
C ILE A 29 -4.11 29.05 -16.35
N VAL A 30 -4.77 29.25 -15.22
CA VAL A 30 -4.43 28.61 -13.93
C VAL A 30 -5.11 27.25 -13.82
N ASN A 31 -4.35 26.26 -13.36
CA ASN A 31 -4.87 24.94 -13.08
C ASN A 31 -4.87 24.67 -11.58
N ASN A 32 -5.83 23.86 -11.14
CA ASN A 32 -5.94 23.51 -9.74
C ASN A 32 -4.83 22.52 -9.38
N ALA A 33 -3.93 22.94 -8.48
CA ALA A 33 -2.96 22.10 -7.81
C ALA A 33 -3.68 21.16 -6.82
N ARG A 34 -4.78 20.54 -7.23
CA ARG A 34 -5.52 19.64 -6.35
C ARG A 34 -4.68 18.38 -6.28
N ASN A 35 -4.07 18.17 -5.12
CA ASN A 35 -3.42 16.93 -4.78
C ASN A 35 -4.48 15.82 -4.95
N ILE A 36 -4.43 15.12 -6.08
CA ILE A 36 -5.21 13.91 -6.29
C ILE A 36 -4.83 13.05 -5.10
N ARG A 37 -5.79 12.60 -4.29
CA ARG A 37 -5.48 11.76 -3.14
C ARG A 37 -4.83 10.49 -3.68
N TYR A 38 -3.51 10.49 -3.71
CA TYR A 38 -2.75 9.31 -4.03
C TYR A 38 -2.99 8.32 -2.90
N THR A 39 -3.37 7.10 -3.26
CA THR A 39 -3.34 6.01 -2.29
C THR A 39 -1.88 5.81 -1.92
N GLU A 40 -1.60 5.81 -0.61
CA GLU A 40 -0.27 5.54 -0.04
C GLU A 40 0.23 4.11 -0.34
N GLY A 41 -0.60 3.29 -1.00
CA GLY A 41 -0.23 1.98 -1.50
C GLY A 41 0.85 2.06 -2.59
N ILE A 42 1.74 1.08 -2.58
CA ILE A 42 2.71 0.84 -3.64
C ILE A 42 1.94 0.33 -4.86
N LYS A 43 2.14 0.97 -6.02
CA LYS A 43 1.58 0.48 -7.29
C LYS A 43 2.67 -0.27 -8.03
N ASN A 44 2.30 -1.38 -8.67
CA ASN A 44 3.20 -2.23 -9.45
C ASN A 44 4.39 -2.73 -8.61
N THR A 45 4.10 -3.67 -7.71
CA THR A 45 5.05 -4.22 -6.73
C THR A 45 6.05 -5.22 -7.33
N GLU A 46 5.72 -5.84 -8.47
CA GLU A 46 6.56 -6.81 -9.20
C GLU A 46 8.06 -6.45 -9.29
N PRO A 47 8.47 -5.27 -9.81
CA PRO A 47 9.90 -4.93 -9.93
C PRO A 47 10.60 -4.76 -8.57
N ILE A 48 9.85 -4.38 -7.54
CA ILE A 48 10.37 -4.28 -6.16
C ILE A 48 10.56 -5.69 -5.61
N LEU A 49 9.57 -6.55 -5.79
CA LEU A 49 9.65 -7.94 -5.34
C LEU A 49 10.82 -8.68 -5.99
N GLU A 50 11.04 -8.52 -7.30
CA GLU A 50 12.18 -9.10 -8.02
C GLU A 50 13.52 -8.56 -7.49
N SER A 51 13.62 -7.24 -7.31
CA SER A 51 14.85 -6.61 -6.83
C SER A 51 15.22 -7.04 -5.41
N VAL A 52 14.22 -7.19 -4.54
CA VAL A 52 14.41 -7.58 -3.14
C VAL A 52 14.64 -9.09 -3.02
N SER A 53 13.95 -9.91 -3.81
CA SER A 53 14.13 -11.37 -3.82
C SER A 53 15.48 -11.80 -4.39
N GLY A 54 16.14 -10.96 -5.19
CA GLY A 54 17.49 -11.20 -5.70
C GLY A 54 18.63 -10.95 -4.70
N LEU A 55 18.33 -10.49 -3.47
CA LEU A 55 19.34 -10.24 -2.43
C LEU A 55 19.51 -11.48 -1.55
N ASP A 56 20.71 -12.05 -1.53
CA ASP A 56 21.03 -13.25 -0.73
C ASP A 56 20.81 -13.09 0.78
N ASP A 57 20.84 -11.85 1.29
CA ASP A 57 20.65 -11.55 2.71
C ASP A 57 19.16 -11.55 3.15
N ILE A 58 18.21 -11.68 2.22
CA ILE A 58 16.77 -11.59 2.49
C ILE A 58 16.15 -12.99 2.47
N ALA A 59 15.73 -13.47 3.64
CA ALA A 59 15.19 -14.82 3.81
C ALA A 59 13.78 -15.02 3.22
N ALA A 60 12.94 -13.98 3.26
CA ALA A 60 11.57 -14.00 2.73
C ALA A 60 11.04 -12.57 2.53
N VAL A 61 10.13 -12.41 1.56
CA VAL A 61 9.44 -11.16 1.23
C VAL A 61 7.96 -11.47 1.06
N THR A 62 7.08 -10.63 1.58
CA THR A 62 5.63 -10.77 1.44
C THR A 62 5.00 -9.41 1.15
N GLU A 63 3.94 -9.41 0.34
CA GLU A 63 3.14 -8.23 0.04
C GLU A 63 1.92 -8.20 0.95
N GLN A 64 1.58 -7.01 1.45
CA GLN A 64 0.43 -6.82 2.32
C GLN A 64 -0.39 -5.60 1.90
N LEU A 65 -1.69 -5.80 1.70
CA LEU A 65 -2.67 -4.74 1.43
C LEU A 65 -3.53 -4.51 2.66
N ASN A 66 -3.39 -3.36 3.30
CA ASN A 66 -4.12 -3.02 4.52
C ASN A 66 -5.23 -2.00 4.25
N GLU A 67 -6.47 -2.36 4.60
CA GLU A 67 -7.63 -1.50 4.45
C GLU A 67 -8.43 -1.42 5.76
N ASN A 68 -9.00 -0.26 6.04
CA ASN A 68 -9.88 -0.09 7.21
C ASN A 68 -11.33 -0.33 6.78
N ILE A 69 -11.93 -1.39 7.33
CA ILE A 69 -13.28 -1.83 6.95
C ILE A 69 -14.23 -1.80 8.15
N PHE A 70 -15.52 -1.89 7.83
CA PHE A 70 -16.55 -2.13 8.83
C PHE A 70 -17.16 -3.50 8.58
N ILE A 71 -17.01 -4.42 9.52
CA ILE A 71 -17.65 -5.72 9.47
C ILE A 71 -19.06 -5.56 10.04
N ARG A 72 -20.07 -5.95 9.27
CA ARG A 72 -21.46 -6.00 9.70
C ARG A 72 -21.90 -7.44 9.86
N ASN A 73 -22.38 -7.79 11.04
CA ASN A 73 -23.06 -9.05 11.29
C ASN A 73 -24.45 -8.76 11.89
N GLY A 74 -25.48 -8.90 11.06
CA GLY A 74 -26.86 -8.55 11.41
C GLY A 74 -26.99 -7.07 11.81
N VAL A 75 -27.34 -6.84 13.08
CA VAL A 75 -27.52 -5.51 13.67
C VAL A 75 -26.22 -4.90 14.21
N THR A 76 -25.16 -5.69 14.34
CA THR A 76 -23.88 -5.26 14.93
C THR A 76 -22.93 -4.78 13.84
N LYS A 77 -22.30 -3.63 14.06
CA LYS A 77 -21.28 -3.05 13.18
C LYS A 77 -19.99 -2.83 13.98
N ILE A 78 -18.89 -3.41 13.52
CA ILE A 78 -17.58 -3.35 14.20
C ILE A 78 -16.55 -2.76 13.22
N ASN A 79 -15.67 -1.90 13.74
CA ASN A 79 -14.49 -1.44 13.02
C ASN A 79 -13.43 -2.54 13.02
N ALA A 80 -12.86 -2.86 11.85
CA ALA A 80 -11.78 -3.81 11.72
C ALA A 80 -10.76 -3.31 10.68
N SER A 81 -9.53 -3.78 10.79
CA SER A 81 -8.55 -3.66 9.71
C SER A 81 -8.51 -4.99 8.97
N LEU A 82 -8.62 -4.93 7.64
CA LEU A 82 -8.48 -6.06 6.74
C LEU A 82 -7.10 -6.01 6.10
N SER A 83 -6.37 -7.11 6.21
CA SER A 83 -5.07 -7.28 5.57
C SER A 83 -5.17 -8.39 4.54
N GLY A 84 -5.01 -8.06 3.26
CA GLY A 84 -4.74 -9.04 2.22
C GLY A 84 -3.25 -9.38 2.26
N VAL A 85 -2.93 -10.67 2.27
CA VAL A 85 -1.56 -11.18 2.38
C VAL A 85 -1.35 -12.33 1.40
N ASP A 86 -0.11 -12.55 0.99
CA ASP A 86 0.30 -13.79 0.36
C ASP A 86 0.47 -14.88 1.43
N VAL A 87 -0.39 -15.90 1.40
CA VAL A 87 -0.50 -16.93 2.45
C VAL A 87 0.83 -17.65 2.69
N GLU A 88 1.53 -18.05 1.63
CA GLU A 88 2.78 -18.81 1.77
C GLU A 88 3.89 -17.96 2.37
N ASN A 89 4.09 -16.76 1.82
CA ASN A 89 5.18 -15.89 2.25
C ASN A 89 4.92 -15.21 3.61
N GLU A 90 3.66 -14.93 3.94
CA GLU A 90 3.27 -14.41 5.25
C GLU A 90 3.52 -15.43 6.35
N ASP A 91 3.15 -16.70 6.14
CA ASP A 91 3.38 -17.75 7.12
C ASP A 91 4.87 -18.03 7.31
N ARG A 92 5.65 -18.00 6.22
CA ARG A 92 7.12 -18.13 6.30
C ARG A 92 7.79 -17.02 7.10
N LEU A 93 7.27 -15.78 7.04
CA LEU A 93 7.90 -14.63 7.69
C LEU A 93 7.39 -14.39 9.13
N PHE A 94 6.12 -14.67 9.39
CA PHE A 94 5.45 -14.33 10.64
C PHE A 94 4.93 -15.52 11.43
N HIS A 95 4.95 -16.73 10.85
CA HIS A 95 4.39 -17.94 11.45
C HIS A 95 2.93 -17.73 11.87
N THR A 96 2.14 -17.10 11.00
CA THR A 96 0.76 -16.70 11.29
C THR A 96 -0.12 -17.90 11.60
N SER A 97 0.14 -19.05 10.97
CA SER A 97 -0.58 -20.30 11.21
C SER A 97 -0.44 -20.82 12.65
N ASP A 98 0.69 -20.59 13.31
CA ASP A 98 0.93 -21.02 14.71
C ASP A 98 -0.01 -20.33 15.70
N TYR A 99 -0.56 -19.17 15.36
CA TYR A 99 -1.46 -18.39 16.20
C TYR A 99 -2.95 -18.68 15.90
N MET A 100 -3.26 -19.52 14.92
CA MET A 100 -4.64 -19.87 14.59
C MET A 100 -5.20 -20.92 15.55
N GLN A 101 -6.36 -20.63 16.15
CA GLN A 101 -7.05 -21.61 17.01
C GLN A 101 -7.93 -22.58 16.23
N GLN A 102 -8.48 -22.15 15.09
CA GLN A 102 -9.41 -22.91 14.27
C GLN A 102 -9.28 -22.51 12.79
N GLY A 103 -9.61 -23.44 11.89
CA GLY A 103 -9.45 -23.28 10.45
C GLY A 103 -8.04 -23.62 9.96
N SER A 104 -7.79 -23.47 8.66
CA SER A 104 -6.45 -23.60 8.06
C SER A 104 -6.09 -22.30 7.35
N PHE A 105 -4.85 -21.83 7.55
CA PHE A 105 -4.37 -20.63 6.86
C PHE A 105 -4.26 -20.86 5.34
N SER A 106 -3.95 -22.09 4.94
CA SER A 106 -3.88 -22.51 3.53
C SER A 106 -5.22 -22.49 2.80
N ASP A 107 -6.36 -22.37 3.51
CA ASP A 107 -7.67 -22.27 2.85
C ASP A 107 -7.90 -20.88 2.21
N LEU A 108 -6.98 -19.93 2.43
CA LEU A 108 -7.06 -18.56 1.94
C LEU A 108 -6.28 -18.32 0.63
N GLU A 109 -5.70 -19.36 0.05
CA GLU A 109 -5.07 -19.34 -1.29
C GLU A 109 -6.11 -19.21 -2.42
#